data_AF-A0A357CZS2-F1
#
_entry.id   AF-A0A357CZS2-F1
#
_cell.length_a   1.000
_cell.length_b   1.000
_cell.length_c   1.000
_cell.angle_alpha   90.00
_cell.angle_beta   90.00
_cell.angle_gamma   90.00
#
_symmetry.space_group_name_H-M   'P 1'
#
loop_
_entity.id
_entity.type
_entity.pdbx_description
1 polymer ?
#
loop_
_entity_poly.entity_id
_entity_poly.type
_entity_poly.pdbx_seq_one_letter_code
_entity_poly.pdbx_strand_id
1 'polypeptide(L)'
;MKKQNVLWIILGSIIFIVFNFVFYMTDMSSEANSTAWTSYIFIIVSFITFIATPVLTGRYQIKRKIFGIEPTEFGAVYFAAQLIIGIVLILAESNNFASSLLIQLSLLAIFAIILVINLIISEKANTKAQSREEDEK
;
A
#
# COMPACT_ATOMS: atom_id res chain seq x y z
N MET A 1 -0.40 4.81 -18.39
CA MET A 1 -0.93 3.84 -17.39
C MET A 1 -2.00 2.98 -18.04
N LYS A 2 -2.06 1.68 -17.75
CA LYS A 2 -3.13 0.80 -18.28
C LYS A 2 -4.48 1.20 -17.66
N LYS A 3 -5.58 1.09 -18.42
CA LYS A 3 -6.96 1.42 -17.95
C LYS A 3 -7.30 0.75 -16.61
N GLN A 4 -6.87 -0.50 -16.43
CA GLN A 4 -7.05 -1.27 -15.20
C GLN A 4 -6.40 -0.60 -13.97
N ASN A 5 -5.21 -0.01 -14.12
CA ASN A 5 -4.51 0.67 -13.02
C ASN A 5 -5.25 1.96 -12.62
N VAL A 6 -5.87 2.65 -13.59
CA VAL A 6 -6.65 3.87 -13.34
C VAL A 6 -7.92 3.54 -12.54
N LEU A 7 -8.62 2.46 -12.89
CA LEU A 7 -9.81 2.01 -12.16
C LEU A 7 -9.50 1.64 -10.71
N TRP A 8 -8.38 0.94 -10.47
CA TRP A 8 -7.92 0.64 -9.12
C TRP A 8 -7.63 1.92 -8.32
N ILE A 9 -6.94 2.89 -8.91
CA ILE A 9 -6.67 4.18 -8.25
C ILE A 9 -7.99 4.90 -7.92
N ILE A 10 -8.95 4.97 -8.86
CA ILE A 10 -10.25 5.60 -8.61
C ILE A 10 -10.97 4.90 -7.45
N LEU A 11 -11.00 3.57 -7.43
CA LEU A 11 -11.63 2.80 -6.36
C LEU A 11 -10.99 3.09 -5.00
N GLY A 12 -9.65 3.07 -4.92
CA GLY A 12 -8.94 3.40 -3.70
C GLY A 12 -9.21 4.84 -3.25
N SER A 13 -9.27 5.80 -4.18
CA SER A 13 -9.59 7.20 -3.88
C SER A 13 -11.00 7.37 -3.30
N ILE A 14 -12.00 6.68 -3.86
CA ILE A 14 -13.38 6.71 -3.33
C ILE A 14 -13.39 6.21 -1.89
N ILE A 15 -12.74 5.07 -1.61
CA ILE A 15 -12.65 4.49 -0.27
C ILE A 15 -11.96 5.47 0.69
N PHE A 16 -10.86 6.09 0.26
CA PHE A 16 -10.11 7.06 1.06
C PHE A 16 -10.93 8.31 1.38
N ILE A 17 -11.67 8.85 0.41
CA ILE A 17 -12.55 10.02 0.60
C ILE A 17 -13.68 9.70 1.58
N VAL A 18 -14.34 8.55 1.41
CA VAL A 18 -15.42 8.11 2.32
C VAL A 18 -14.87 7.94 3.73
N PHE A 19 -13.70 7.32 3.89
CA PHE A 19 -13.05 7.18 5.18
C PHE A 19 -12.75 8.52 5.85
N ASN A 20 -12.20 9.49 5.10
CA ASN A 20 -11.95 10.86 5.60
C ASN A 20 -13.24 11.53 6.06
N PHE A 21 -14.32 11.37 5.30
CA PHE A 21 -15.62 11.96 5.65
C PHE A 21 -16.20 11.35 6.94
N VAL A 22 -16.12 10.01 7.08
CA VAL A 22 -16.52 9.32 8.31
C VAL A 22 -15.68 9.78 9.50
N PHE A 23 -14.35 9.83 9.34
CA PHE A 23 -13.44 10.29 10.39
C PHE A 23 -13.74 11.73 10.83
N TYR A 24 -14.03 12.62 9.88
CA TYR A 24 -14.44 13.99 10.14
C TYR A 24 -15.77 14.07 10.91
N MET A 25 -16.76 13.24 10.55
CA MET A 25 -18.06 13.23 11.24
C MET A 25 -18.00 12.69 12.67
N THR A 26 -17.03 11.83 12.99
CA THR A 26 -16.93 11.19 14.31
C THR A 26 -16.36 12.07 15.42
N ASP A 27 -16.03 13.34 15.16
CA ASP A 27 -15.51 14.33 16.12
C ASP A 27 -14.37 13.81 17.05
N MET A 28 -13.64 12.79 16.57
CA MET A 28 -12.46 12.19 17.24
C MET A 28 -11.29 13.18 17.41
N SER A 29 -11.46 14.42 16.96
CA SER A 29 -10.59 15.57 17.19
C SER A 29 -10.61 16.09 18.63
N SER A 30 -11.69 15.83 19.38
CA SER A 30 -11.86 16.36 20.73
C SER A 30 -11.31 15.38 21.76
N GLU A 31 -10.06 15.61 22.17
CA GLU A 31 -9.33 15.00 23.30
C GLU A 31 -8.57 13.68 23.03
N ALA A 32 -7.26 13.85 22.82
CA ALA A 32 -6.20 12.93 23.25
C ALA A 32 -6.14 11.49 22.72
N ASN A 33 -6.79 11.12 21.61
CA ASN A 33 -6.62 9.77 21.06
C ASN A 33 -5.42 9.67 20.09
N SER A 34 -4.20 9.71 20.62
CA SER A 34 -2.93 9.59 19.88
C SER A 34 -2.88 8.37 18.96
N THR A 35 -3.56 7.29 19.36
CA THR A 35 -3.71 6.06 18.57
C THR A 35 -4.54 6.28 17.31
N ALA A 36 -5.62 7.04 17.39
CA ALA A 36 -6.49 7.32 16.25
C ALA A 36 -5.75 8.13 15.18
N TRP A 37 -5.02 9.17 15.61
CA TRP A 37 -4.17 9.98 14.73
C TRP A 37 -3.04 9.18 14.08
N THR A 38 -2.41 8.29 14.83
CA THR A 38 -1.36 7.42 14.27
C THR A 38 -1.92 6.51 13.18
N SER A 39 -3.05 5.85 13.49
CA SER A 39 -3.77 4.99 12.54
C SER A 39 -4.16 5.74 11.28
N TYR A 40 -4.67 6.96 11.45
CA TYR A 40 -5.03 7.85 10.36
C TYR A 40 -3.83 8.18 9.46
N ILE A 41 -2.69 8.57 10.04
CA ILE A 41 -1.46 8.86 9.28
C ILE A 41 -1.00 7.64 8.48
N PHE A 42 -0.97 6.46 9.08
CA PHE A 42 -0.54 5.26 8.36
C PHE A 42 -1.53 4.85 7.26
N ILE A 43 -2.83 5.09 7.42
CA ILE A 43 -3.82 4.90 6.36
C ILE A 43 -3.50 5.83 5.18
N ILE A 44 -3.19 7.10 5.42
CA ILE A 44 -2.74 8.04 4.36
C ILE A 44 -1.47 7.52 3.68
N VAL A 45 -0.46 7.12 4.47
CA VAL A 45 0.80 6.57 3.92
C VAL A 45 0.51 5.37 3.04
N SER A 46 -0.38 4.47 3.47
CA SER A 46 -0.76 3.29 2.68
C SER A 46 -1.50 3.63 1.38
N PHE A 47 -2.28 4.70 1.38
CA PHE A 47 -2.94 5.20 0.17
C PHE A 47 -1.92 5.78 -0.81
N ILE A 48 -0.94 6.55 -0.32
CA ILE A 48 0.15 7.08 -1.14
C ILE A 48 0.97 5.93 -1.74
N THR A 49 1.33 4.91 -0.94
CA THR A 49 2.07 3.76 -1.46
C THR A 49 1.24 2.93 -2.43
N PHE A 50 -0.08 2.83 -2.25
CA PHE A 50 -0.97 2.19 -3.21
C PHE A 50 -0.91 2.87 -4.59
N ILE A 51 -0.95 4.20 -4.65
CA ILE A 51 -0.82 4.95 -5.91
C ILE A 51 0.61 4.82 -6.47
N ALA A 52 1.63 4.84 -5.62
CA ALA A 52 3.03 4.76 -6.04
C ALA A 52 3.42 3.37 -6.57
N THR A 53 2.84 2.29 -6.04
CA THR A 53 3.18 0.90 -6.38
C THR A 53 3.10 0.60 -7.89
N PRO A 54 2.01 0.90 -8.61
CA PRO A 54 1.95 0.68 -10.06
C PRO A 54 2.89 1.59 -10.86
N VAL A 55 3.32 2.73 -10.32
CA VAL A 55 4.35 3.58 -10.97
C VAL A 55 5.73 2.96 -10.84
N LEU A 56 6.04 2.41 -9.65
CA LEU A 56 7.30 1.74 -9.36
C LEU A 56 7.43 0.41 -10.13
N THR A 57 6.38 -0.41 -10.13
CA THR A 57 6.39 -1.74 -10.78
C THR A 57 6.05 -1.68 -12.27
N GLY A 58 5.27 -0.70 -12.71
CA GLY A 58 4.88 -0.54 -14.12
C GLY A 58 6.02 -0.21 -15.08
N ARG A 59 7.22 0.13 -14.58
CA ARG A 59 8.45 0.22 -15.40
C ARG A 59 8.95 -1.12 -15.90
N TYR A 60 8.53 -2.22 -15.28
CA TYR A 60 9.00 -3.57 -15.59
C TYR A 60 7.87 -4.36 -16.27
N GLN A 61 8.11 -4.87 -17.48
CA GLN A 61 7.14 -5.61 -18.30
C GLN A 61 6.92 -7.07 -17.82
N ILE A 62 7.21 -7.37 -16.57
CA ILE A 62 7.30 -8.75 -16.10
C ILE A 62 6.00 -9.15 -15.38
N LYS A 63 5.21 -10.00 -16.03
CA LYS A 63 3.99 -10.59 -15.49
C LYS A 63 4.27 -11.77 -14.53
N ARG A 64 5.27 -11.65 -13.65
CA ARG A 64 5.53 -12.70 -12.65
C ARG A 64 4.68 -12.45 -11.42
N LYS A 65 3.86 -13.42 -11.06
CA LYS A 65 3.12 -13.44 -9.80
C LYS A 65 4.04 -13.95 -8.70
N ILE A 66 4.22 -13.17 -7.63
CA ILE A 66 4.87 -13.64 -6.41
C ILE A 66 3.76 -13.92 -5.39
N PHE A 67 3.72 -15.14 -4.84
CA PHE A 67 2.60 -15.61 -3.99
C PHE A 67 1.20 -15.53 -4.65
N GLY A 68 1.12 -15.66 -5.98
CA GLY A 68 -0.16 -15.62 -6.72
C GLY A 68 -0.74 -14.21 -6.94
N ILE A 69 -0.10 -13.18 -6.39
CA ILE A 69 -0.50 -11.77 -6.51
C ILE A 69 0.39 -11.10 -7.55
N GLU A 70 -0.19 -10.26 -8.41
CA GLU A 70 0.61 -9.47 -9.35
C GLU A 70 1.33 -8.34 -8.61
N PRO A 71 2.58 -7.99 -8.98
CA PRO A 71 3.33 -6.91 -8.34
C PRO A 71 2.58 -5.56 -8.34
N THR A 72 1.69 -5.35 -9.33
CA THR A 72 0.81 -4.18 -9.44
C THR A 72 -0.35 -4.18 -8.44
N GLU A 73 -0.76 -5.34 -7.95
CA GLU A 73 -1.86 -5.53 -6.99
C GLU A 73 -1.37 -5.49 -5.53
N PHE A 74 -0.07 -5.65 -5.31
CA PHE A 74 0.53 -5.72 -3.97
C PHE A 74 0.26 -4.47 -3.12
N GLY A 75 0.27 -3.29 -3.74
CA GLY A 75 -0.09 -2.03 -3.08
C GLY A 75 -1.55 -1.99 -2.64
N ALA A 76 -2.46 -2.62 -3.39
CA ALA A 76 -3.89 -2.65 -3.06
C ALA A 76 -4.14 -3.52 -1.83
N VAL A 77 -3.46 -4.67 -1.74
CA VAL A 77 -3.52 -5.58 -0.61
C VAL A 77 -3.02 -4.90 0.66
N TYR A 78 -1.89 -4.20 0.57
CA TYR A 78 -1.35 -3.44 1.71
C TYR A 78 -2.30 -2.32 2.16
N PHE A 79 -2.83 -1.53 1.22
CA PHE A 79 -3.81 -0.49 1.55
C PHE A 79 -5.06 -1.05 2.23
N ALA A 80 -5.62 -2.14 1.71
CA ALA A 80 -6.78 -2.79 2.31
C ALA A 80 -6.48 -3.30 3.73
N ALA A 81 -5.34 -3.98 3.93
CA ALA A 81 -4.92 -4.46 5.24
C ALA A 81 -4.73 -3.31 6.24
N GLN A 82 -4.04 -2.24 5.83
CA GLN A 82 -3.80 -1.07 6.67
C GLN A 82 -5.09 -0.33 7.01
N LEU A 83 -6.01 -0.22 6.06
CA LEU A 83 -7.32 0.39 6.27
C LEU A 83 -8.13 -0.40 7.30
N ILE A 84 -8.22 -1.73 7.15
CA ILE A 84 -8.95 -2.59 8.09
C ILE A 84 -8.34 -2.50 9.49
N ILE A 85 -7.02 -2.69 9.60
CA ILE A 85 -6.32 -2.69 10.90
C ILE A 85 -6.37 -1.32 11.55
N GLY A 86 -6.19 -0.24 10.78
CA GLY A 86 -6.29 1.12 11.27
C GLY A 86 -7.70 1.45 11.77
N ILE A 87 -8.75 1.06 11.04
CA ILE A 87 -10.15 1.20 11.50
C ILE A 87 -10.37 0.43 12.81
N VAL A 88 -9.91 -0.83 12.90
CA VAL A 88 -10.05 -1.64 14.12
C VAL A 88 -9.37 -0.98 15.31
N LEU A 89 -8.16 -0.44 15.14
CA LEU A 89 -7.41 0.24 16.20
C LEU A 89 -8.07 1.57 16.62
N ILE A 90 -8.67 2.29 15.67
CA ILE A 90 -9.46 3.50 15.92
C ILE A 90 -10.71 3.15 16.74
N LEU A 91 -11.48 2.16 16.31
CA LEU A 91 -12.74 1.76 16.96
C LEU A 91 -12.53 1.07 18.31
N ALA A 92 -11.40 0.39 18.50
CA ALA A 92 -11.06 -0.24 19.77
C ALA A 92 -10.64 0.76 20.86
N GLU A 93 -10.56 2.06 20.54
CA GLU A 93 -10.10 3.13 21.44
C GLU A 93 -8.82 2.73 22.19
N SER A 94 -7.89 2.09 21.50
CA SER A 94 -6.75 1.50 22.20
C SER A 94 -5.86 2.61 22.76
N ASN A 95 -5.86 2.80 24.09
CA ASN A 95 -5.02 3.81 24.74
C ASN A 95 -3.51 3.47 24.67
N ASN A 96 -3.14 2.29 24.16
CA ASN A 96 -1.75 1.88 24.01
C ASN A 96 -1.17 2.29 22.65
N PHE A 97 -0.75 3.55 22.57
CA PHE A 97 -0.08 4.13 21.39
C PHE A 97 1.11 3.28 20.90
N ALA A 98 1.94 2.76 21.82
CA ALA A 98 3.13 2.01 21.46
C ALA A 98 2.79 0.71 20.71
N SER A 99 1.77 -0.02 21.16
CA SER A 99 1.31 -1.24 20.49
C SER A 99 0.71 -0.95 19.12
N SER A 100 -0.10 0.11 19.01
CA SER A 100 -0.67 0.53 17.72
C SER A 100 0.41 0.89 16.71
N LEU A 101 1.40 1.69 17.13
CA LEU A 101 2.52 2.09 16.29
C LEU A 101 3.36 0.88 15.87
N LEU A 102 3.66 -0.05 16.78
CA LEU A 102 4.42 -1.27 16.46
C LEU A 102 3.73 -2.12 15.40
N ILE A 103 2.41 -2.32 15.49
CA ILE A 103 1.65 -3.11 14.52
C ILE A 103 1.70 -2.45 13.14
N GLN A 104 1.41 -1.15 13.07
CA GLN A 104 1.34 -0.41 11.81
C GLN A 104 2.71 -0.24 11.15
N LEU A 105 3.75 0.00 11.95
CA LEU A 105 5.12 0.08 11.46
C LEU A 105 5.62 -1.28 10.96
N SER A 106 5.24 -2.37 11.63
CA SER A 106 5.58 -3.73 11.20
C SER A 106 4.94 -4.05 9.84
N LEU A 107 3.66 -3.69 9.63
CA LEU A 107 2.98 -3.86 8.35
C LEU A 107 3.67 -3.06 7.23
N LEU A 108 4.01 -1.80 7.50
CA LEU A 108 4.75 -0.96 6.54
C LEU A 108 6.10 -1.58 6.18
N ALA A 109 6.86 -2.05 7.18
CA ALA A 109 8.17 -2.66 6.97
C ALA A 109 8.07 -3.94 6.12
N ILE A 110 7.13 -4.83 6.45
CA ILE A 110 6.88 -6.07 5.69
C ILE A 110 6.52 -5.73 4.24
N PHE A 111 5.61 -4.78 4.03
CA PHE A 111 5.23 -4.33 2.69
C PHE A 111 6.44 -3.77 1.92
N ALA A 112 7.23 -2.90 2.54
CA ALA A 112 8.38 -2.26 1.90
C ALA A 112 9.44 -3.29 1.50
N ILE A 113 9.76 -4.25 2.38
CA ILE A 113 10.71 -5.34 2.09
C ILE A 113 10.24 -6.15 0.87
N ILE A 114 8.97 -6.56 0.86
CA ILE A 114 8.43 -7.36 -0.25
C ILE A 114 8.41 -6.55 -1.55
N LEU A 115 8.06 -5.26 -1.50
CA LEU A 115 8.08 -4.38 -2.66
C LEU A 115 9.50 -4.23 -3.23
N VAL A 116 10.50 -3.99 -2.39
CA VAL A 116 11.91 -3.86 -2.81
C VAL A 116 12.43 -5.17 -3.41
N ILE A 117 12.14 -6.32 -2.80
CA ILE A 117 12.52 -7.63 -3.35
C ILE A 117 11.91 -7.82 -4.75
N ASN A 118 10.62 -7.48 -4.91
CA ASN A 118 9.95 -7.53 -6.20
C ASN A 118 10.63 -6.65 -7.25
N LEU A 119 11.02 -5.43 -6.88
CA LEU A 119 11.71 -4.51 -7.79
C LEU A 119 13.08 -5.06 -8.22
N ILE A 120 13.88 -5.58 -7.29
CA ILE A 120 15.20 -6.17 -7.60
C ILE A 120 15.07 -7.38 -8.54
N ILE A 121 14.11 -8.28 -8.27
CA ILE A 121 13.89 -9.45 -9.12
C ILE A 121 13.41 -9.02 -10.50
N SER A 122 12.53 -8.03 -10.56
CA SER A 122 12.00 -7.49 -11.82
C SER A 122 13.09 -6.82 -12.65
N GLU A 123 13.97 -6.03 -12.04
CA GLU A 123 15.10 -5.41 -12.72
C GLU A 123 16.02 -6.46 -13.34
N LYS A 124 16.45 -7.47 -12.57
CA LYS A 124 17.31 -8.56 -13.05
C LYS A 124 16.71 -9.33 -14.22
N ALA A 125 15.41 -9.58 -14.19
CA ALA A 125 14.73 -10.30 -15.26
C ALA A 125 14.58 -9.43 -16.52
N ASN A 126 14.44 -8.11 -16.38
CA ASN A 126 14.38 -7.19 -17.51
C ASN A 126 15.74 -7.07 -18.22
N THR A 127 16.83 -6.92 -17.46
CA THR A 127 18.21 -6.89 -18.01
C THR A 127 18.53 -8.16 -18.79
N LYS A 128 18.15 -9.33 -18.28
CA LYS A 128 18.34 -10.62 -18.98
C LYS A 128 17.53 -10.74 -20.27
N ALA A 129 16.34 -10.14 -20.32
CA ALA A 129 15.53 -10.15 -21.54
C ALA A 129 16.17 -9.28 -22.62
N GLN A 130 16.67 -8.10 -22.25
CA GLN A 130 17.36 -7.18 -23.18
C GLN A 130 18.63 -7.80 -23.77
N SER A 131 19.48 -8.44 -22.96
CA SER A 131 20.70 -9.08 -23.47
C SER A 131 20.41 -10.20 -24.48
N ARG A 132 19.31 -10.93 -24.28
CA ARG A 132 18.91 -12.01 -25.19
C ARG A 132 18.36 -11.50 -26.53
N GLU A 133 17.65 -10.36 -26.52
CA GLU A 133 17.19 -9.71 -27.75
C GLU A 133 18.34 -9.10 -28.57
N GLU A 134 19.43 -8.71 -27.91
CA GLU A 134 20.67 -8.26 -28.58
C GLU A 134 21.45 -9.43 -29.20
N ASP A 135 21.51 -10.58 -28.53
CA ASP A 135 22.18 -11.79 -29.06
C ASP A 135 21.44 -12.43 -30.25
N GLU A 136 20.13 -12.19 -30.39
CA GLU A 136 19.29 -12.74 -31.47
C GLU A 136 19.23 -11.83 -32.73
N LYS A 137 19.92 -10.68 -32.76
CA LYS A 137 19.99 -9.74 -33.90
C LYS A 137 21.33 -9.80 -34.64
#